data_AF-A0A849HSI8-F1
#
_entry.id   AF-A0A849HSI8-F1
#
_cell.length_a   1.000
_cell.length_b   1.000
_cell.length_c   1.000
_cell.angle_alpha   90.00
_cell.angle_beta   90.00
_cell.angle_gamma   90.00
#
_symmetry.space_group_name_H-M   'P 1'
#
loop_
_entity.id
_entity.type
_entity.pdbx_description
1 polymer ?
#
loop_
_entity_poly.entity_id
_entity_poly.type
_entity_poly.pdbx_seq_one_letter_code
_entity_poly.pdbx_strand_id
1 'polypeptide(L)'
;MSADPLRLRDLAQRLDAEAEQARALARRVDAVSGVAWQSAAAEAFRERVAEAAIRLRHTATRLDEAADLTRAHALAVERAITALAEVAHDAAAAAQEVGTAVPRAVATGADDAARWAARHAGDVVAGGWRSPD
;
A
#
# COMPACT_ATOMS: atom_id res chain seq x y z
N MET A 1 6.11 13.51 1.81
CA MET A 1 6.92 12.41 1.27
C MET A 1 5.97 11.26 0.95
N SER A 2 5.73 10.95 -0.33
CA SER A 2 4.92 9.77 -0.70
C SER A 2 5.76 8.50 -0.48
N ALA A 3 5.21 7.54 0.26
CA ALA A 3 5.78 6.21 0.43
C ALA A 3 5.54 5.42 -0.86
N ASP A 4 6.41 5.61 -1.85
CA ASP A 4 6.36 4.85 -3.10
C ASP A 4 6.96 3.45 -2.88
N PRO A 5 6.21 2.36 -3.12
CA PRO A 5 6.71 0.98 -2.97
C PRO A 5 7.99 0.69 -3.76
N LEU A 6 8.17 1.28 -4.95
CA LEU A 6 9.38 1.08 -5.74
C LEU A 6 10.60 1.68 -5.03
N ARG A 7 10.47 2.90 -4.50
CA ARG A 7 11.54 3.54 -3.72
C ARG A 7 11.90 2.77 -2.46
N LEU A 8 10.91 2.14 -1.81
CA LEU A 8 11.15 1.29 -0.65
C LEU A 8 11.91 0.02 -1.03
N ARG A 9 11.59 -0.61 -2.18
CA ARG A 9 12.38 -1.75 -2.68
C ARG A 9 13.80 -1.37 -3.04
N ASP A 10 13.99 -0.24 -3.71
CA ASP A 10 15.33 0.26 -4.03
C ASP A 10 16.14 0.53 -2.74
N LEU A 11 15.49 1.05 -1.70
CA LEU A 11 16.13 1.22 -0.40
C LEU A 11 16.54 -0.12 0.21
N ALA A 12 15.66 -1.13 0.21
CA ALA A 12 15.99 -2.45 0.70
C ALA A 12 17.19 -3.07 -0.05
N GLN A 13 17.23 -2.94 -1.38
CA GLN A 13 18.36 -3.42 -2.18
C GLN A 13 19.69 -2.73 -1.83
N ARG A 14 19.65 -1.42 -1.56
CA ARG A 14 20.85 -0.70 -1.08
C ARG A 14 21.30 -1.19 0.29
N LEU A 15 20.37 -1.43 1.22
CA LEU A 15 20.68 -1.97 2.54
C LEU A 15 21.31 -3.37 2.44
N ASP A 16 20.79 -4.25 1.58
CA ASP A 16 21.38 -5.57 1.33
C ASP A 16 22.82 -5.45 0.78
N ALA A 17 23.06 -4.50 -0.14
CA ALA A 17 24.39 -4.24 -0.69
C ALA A 17 25.36 -3.69 0.37
N GLU A 18 24.91 -2.79 1.23
CA GLU A 18 25.70 -2.27 2.36
C GLU A 18 26.01 -3.37 3.38
N ALA A 19 25.05 -4.27 3.65
CA ALA A 19 25.27 -5.42 4.53
C ALA A 19 26.39 -6.31 3.99
N GLU A 20 26.40 -6.61 2.69
CA GLU A 20 27.46 -7.42 2.09
C GLU A 20 28.82 -6.72 2.10
N GLN A 21 28.86 -5.39 1.89
CA GLN A 21 30.08 -4.61 2.05
C GLN A 21 30.62 -4.67 3.48
N ALA A 22 29.74 -4.59 4.49
CA ALA A 22 30.12 -4.73 5.90
C ALA A 22 30.67 -6.13 6.21
N ARG A 23 30.05 -7.20 5.68
CA ARG A 23 30.59 -8.58 5.81
C ARG A 23 31.95 -8.73 5.13
N ALA A 24 32.10 -8.19 3.92
CA ALA A 24 33.36 -8.23 3.19
C ALA A 24 34.47 -7.47 3.93
N LEU A 25 34.15 -6.31 4.51
CA LEU A 25 35.08 -5.56 5.34
C LEU A 25 35.43 -6.33 6.63
N ALA A 26 34.45 -6.95 7.29
CA ALA A 26 34.70 -7.78 8.47
C ALA A 26 35.68 -8.92 8.18
N ARG A 27 35.52 -9.63 7.05
CA ARG A 27 36.45 -10.69 6.61
C ARG A 27 37.87 -10.15 6.38
N ARG A 28 38.00 -8.98 5.74
CA ARG A 28 39.32 -8.34 5.52
C ARG A 28 39.98 -7.92 6.83
N VAL A 29 39.21 -7.35 7.75
CA VAL A 29 39.71 -6.96 9.08
C VAL A 29 40.16 -8.19 9.85
N ASP A 30 39.36 -9.24 9.88
CA ASP A 30 39.71 -10.48 10.58
C ASP A 30 40.99 -11.12 10.03
N ALA A 31 41.20 -11.06 8.71
CA ALA A 31 42.40 -11.58 8.05
C ALA A 31 43.70 -10.88 8.48
N VAL A 32 43.65 -9.62 8.95
CA VAL A 32 44.87 -8.93 9.42
C VAL A 32 45.31 -9.34 10.82
N SER A 33 44.52 -10.15 11.54
CA SER A 33 44.86 -10.64 12.88
C SER A 33 46.05 -11.61 12.93
N GLY A 34 46.43 -12.19 11.78
CA GLY A 34 47.53 -13.15 11.61
C GLY A 34 48.93 -12.55 11.68
N VAL A 35 49.22 -11.73 12.70
CA VAL A 35 50.56 -11.16 12.92
C VAL A 35 51.49 -12.18 13.58
N ALA A 36 52.70 -12.33 13.02
CA ALA A 36 53.67 -13.35 13.46
C ALA A 36 54.40 -13.00 14.76
N TRP A 37 54.45 -11.71 15.14
CA TRP A 37 55.17 -11.31 16.36
C TRP A 37 54.34 -11.61 17.62
N GLN A 38 55.04 -11.98 18.70
CA GLN A 38 54.44 -12.31 19.99
C GLN A 38 54.86 -11.27 21.03
N SER A 39 53.91 -10.44 21.45
CA SER A 39 54.08 -9.44 22.49
C SER A 39 52.71 -9.02 23.02
N ALA A 40 52.67 -8.34 24.18
CA ALA A 40 51.45 -7.74 24.70
C ALA A 40 50.79 -6.77 23.69
N ALA A 41 51.60 -6.07 22.88
CA ALA A 41 51.09 -5.21 21.81
C ALA A 41 50.43 -6.02 20.68
N ALA A 42 50.94 -7.22 20.37
CA ALA A 42 50.33 -8.14 19.40
C ALA A 42 48.95 -8.63 19.88
N GLU A 43 48.83 -8.96 21.17
CA GLU A 43 47.59 -9.40 21.79
C GLU A 43 46.55 -8.29 21.74
N ALA A 44 46.89 -7.08 22.20
CA ALA A 44 46.01 -5.92 22.14
C ALA A 44 45.58 -5.59 20.70
N PHE A 45 46.47 -5.75 19.72
CA PHE A 45 46.12 -5.60 18.31
C PHE A 45 45.10 -6.65 17.85
N ARG A 46 45.32 -7.93 18.15
CA ARG A 46 44.40 -9.02 17.80
C ARG A 46 43.03 -8.83 18.43
N GLU A 47 42.96 -8.42 19.69
CA GLU A 47 41.72 -8.11 20.38
C GLU A 47 40.94 -6.99 19.68
N ARG A 48 41.62 -5.88 19.34
CA ARG A 48 41.00 -4.75 18.64
C ARG A 48 40.49 -5.13 17.24
N VAL A 49 41.25 -5.97 16.52
CA VAL A 49 40.84 -6.49 15.21
C VAL A 49 39.61 -7.37 15.35
N ALA A 50 39.60 -8.31 16.31
CA ALA A 50 38.47 -9.18 16.56
C ALA A 50 37.21 -8.38 16.94
N GLU A 51 37.34 -7.39 17.83
CA GLU A 51 36.24 -6.52 18.24
C GLU A 51 35.68 -5.72 17.05
N ALA A 52 36.55 -5.17 16.20
CA ALA A 52 36.13 -4.45 15.01
C ALA A 52 35.41 -5.36 14.00
N ALA A 53 35.90 -6.58 13.78
CA ALA A 53 35.25 -7.56 12.92
C ALA A 53 33.87 -7.98 13.48
N ILE A 54 33.73 -8.14 14.80
CA ILE A 54 32.44 -8.41 15.46
C ILE A 54 31.46 -7.27 15.24
N ARG A 55 31.88 -6.02 15.47
CA ARG A 55 31.02 -4.84 15.25
C ARG A 55 30.53 -4.76 13.80
N LEU A 56 31.41 -4.98 12.83
CA LEU A 56 31.03 -4.97 11.41
C LEU A 56 30.02 -6.07 11.06
N ARG A 57 30.18 -7.28 11.60
CA ARG A 57 29.19 -8.36 11.42
C ARG A 57 27.84 -8.00 12.03
N HIS A 58 27.84 -7.41 13.22
CA HIS A 58 26.61 -6.93 13.86
C HIS A 58 25.93 -5.82 13.04
N THR A 59 26.71 -4.89 12.48
CA THR A 59 26.18 -3.88 11.55
C THR A 59 25.56 -4.52 10.32
N ALA A 60 26.19 -5.53 9.72
CA ALA A 60 25.62 -6.26 8.58
C ALA A 60 24.26 -6.89 8.93
N THR A 61 24.16 -7.57 10.09
CA THR A 61 22.89 -8.15 10.55
C THR A 61 21.80 -7.09 10.71
N ARG A 62 22.12 -5.93 11.29
CA ARG A 62 21.14 -4.84 11.44
C ARG A 62 20.70 -4.25 10.09
N LEU A 63 21.59 -4.23 9.10
CA LEU A 63 21.25 -3.79 7.75
C LEU A 63 20.32 -4.80 7.07
N ASP A 64 20.54 -6.10 7.25
CA ASP A 64 19.62 -7.14 6.76
C ASP A 64 18.22 -7.00 7.37
N GLU A 65 18.16 -6.85 8.69
CA GLU A 65 16.89 -6.64 9.42
C GLU A 65 16.17 -5.39 8.90
N ALA A 66 16.90 -4.29 8.67
CA ALA A 66 16.33 -3.08 8.10
C ALA A 66 15.83 -3.29 6.66
N ALA A 67 16.55 -4.06 5.84
CA ALA A 67 16.14 -4.41 4.48
C ALA A 67 14.85 -5.25 4.49
N ASP A 68 14.77 -6.25 5.36
CA ASP A 68 13.59 -7.09 5.56
C ASP A 68 12.37 -6.27 5.97
N LEU A 69 12.52 -5.40 6.96
CA LEU A 69 11.45 -4.49 7.42
C LEU A 69 11.02 -3.53 6.31
N THR A 70 11.96 -3.03 5.51
CA THR A 70 11.66 -2.13 4.38
C THR A 70 10.88 -2.85 3.29
N ARG A 71 11.24 -4.11 2.97
CA ARG A 71 10.49 -4.95 2.02
C ARG A 71 9.08 -5.25 2.52
N ALA A 72 8.93 -5.57 3.80
CA ALA A 72 7.64 -5.78 4.43
C ALA A 72 6.76 -4.51 4.37
N HIS A 73 7.36 -3.34 4.60
CA HIS A 73 6.66 -2.07 4.49
C HIS A 73 6.24 -1.77 3.05
N ALA A 74 7.09 -1.99 2.06
CA ALA A 74 6.75 -1.83 0.64
C ALA A 74 5.53 -2.67 0.26
N LEU A 75 5.51 -3.95 0.68
CA LEU A 75 4.39 -4.85 0.45
C LEU A 75 3.10 -4.37 1.13
N ALA A 76 3.20 -3.87 2.36
CA ALA A 76 2.05 -3.33 3.08
C ALA A 76 1.45 -2.10 2.36
N VAL A 77 2.31 -1.21 1.84
CA VAL A 77 1.88 -0.04 1.07
C VAL A 77 1.18 -0.45 -0.23
N GLU A 78 1.70 -1.44 -0.96
CA GLU A 78 1.04 -1.94 -2.18
C GLU A 78 -0.34 -2.53 -1.92
N ARG A 79 -0.47 -3.30 -0.84
CA ARG A 79 -1.77 -3.84 -0.42
C ARG A 79 -2.74 -2.71 -0.10
N ALA A 80 -2.29 -1.66 0.57
CA ALA A 80 -3.11 -0.49 0.86
C ALA A 80 -3.53 0.25 -0.43
N ILE A 81 -2.61 0.45 -1.38
CA ILE A 81 -2.90 1.07 -2.68
C ILE A 81 -3.94 0.24 -3.45
N THR A 82 -3.78 -1.08 -3.47
CA THR A 82 -4.71 -2.00 -4.15
C THR A 82 -6.10 -1.94 -3.53
N ALA A 83 -6.19 -2.04 -2.19
CA ALA A 83 -7.46 -1.96 -1.48
C ALA A 83 -8.17 -0.60 -1.70
N LEU A 84 -7.42 0.51 -1.74
CA LEU A 84 -7.98 1.83 -2.06
C LEU A 84 -8.50 1.91 -3.50
N ALA A 85 -7.82 1.26 -4.45
CA ALA A 85 -8.27 1.21 -5.83
C ALA A 85 -9.55 0.38 -5.99
N GLU A 86 -9.68 -0.73 -5.27
CA GLU A 86 -10.91 -1.54 -5.21
C GLU A 86 -12.08 -0.73 -4.63
N VAL A 87 -11.89 -0.06 -3.50
CA VAL A 87 -12.91 0.82 -2.90
C VAL A 87 -13.32 1.94 -3.86
N ALA A 88 -12.37 2.54 -4.57
CA ALA A 88 -12.66 3.57 -5.56
C ALA A 88 -13.44 3.03 -6.76
N HIS A 89 -13.14 1.80 -7.21
CA HIS A 89 -13.87 1.13 -8.27
C HIS A 89 -15.31 0.82 -7.86
N ASP A 90 -15.50 0.26 -6.66
CA ASP A 90 -16.82 -0.05 -6.11
C ASP A 90 -17.68 1.22 -5.93
N ALA A 91 -17.07 2.30 -5.43
CA ALA A 91 -17.74 3.59 -5.31
C ALA A 91 -18.15 4.16 -6.67
N ALA A 92 -17.31 4.02 -7.70
CA ALA A 92 -17.63 4.45 -9.05
C ALA A 92 -18.76 3.60 -9.67
N ALA A 93 -18.76 2.29 -9.46
CA ALA A 93 -19.82 1.39 -9.92
C ALA A 93 -21.17 1.75 -9.24
N ALA A 94 -21.17 1.93 -7.92
CA ALA A 94 -22.36 2.34 -7.18
C ALA A 94 -22.92 3.70 -7.67
N ALA A 95 -22.04 4.66 -7.96
CA ALA A 95 -22.45 5.96 -8.51
C ALA A 95 -23.11 5.83 -9.90
N GLN A 96 -22.62 4.92 -10.76
CA GLN A 96 -23.22 4.65 -12.07
C GLN A 96 -24.59 3.96 -11.95
N GLU A 97 -24.73 3.02 -11.01
CA GLU A 97 -26.02 2.38 -10.73
C GLU A 97 -27.06 3.40 -10.29
N VAL A 98 -26.73 4.28 -9.34
CA VAL A 98 -27.63 5.35 -8.89
C VAL A 98 -27.94 6.32 -10.04
N GLY A 99 -26.92 6.71 -10.80
CA GLY A 99 -27.07 7.62 -11.94
C GLY A 99 -27.99 7.08 -13.06
N THR A 100 -28.11 5.75 -13.21
CA THR A 100 -29.03 5.13 -14.19
C THR A 100 -30.38 4.74 -13.60
N ALA A 101 -30.44 4.43 -12.30
CA ALA A 101 -31.68 4.02 -11.62
C ALA A 101 -32.66 5.19 -11.47
N VAL A 102 -32.17 6.39 -11.11
CA VAL A 102 -33.02 7.56 -10.87
C VAL A 102 -33.76 8.01 -12.16
N PRO A 103 -33.10 8.22 -13.31
CA PRO A 103 -33.79 8.58 -14.55
C PRO A 103 -34.78 7.49 -15.01
N ARG A 104 -34.43 6.21 -14.82
CA ARG A 104 -35.31 5.09 -15.19
C ARG A 104 -36.58 5.08 -14.33
N ALA A 105 -36.45 5.27 -13.01
CA ALA A 105 -37.61 5.35 -12.12
C ALA A 105 -38.53 6.53 -12.46
N VAL A 106 -37.96 7.69 -12.81
CA VAL A 106 -38.72 8.86 -13.27
C VAL A 106 -39.46 8.58 -14.59
N ALA A 107 -38.78 7.95 -15.57
CA ALA A 107 -39.40 7.59 -16.84
C ALA A 107 -40.56 6.59 -16.65
N THR A 108 -40.36 5.53 -15.86
CA THR A 108 -41.42 4.55 -15.56
C THR A 108 -42.60 5.22 -14.85
N GLY A 109 -42.34 6.09 -13.89
CA GLY A 109 -43.39 6.84 -13.19
C GLY A 109 -44.18 7.77 -14.12
N ALA A 110 -43.51 8.43 -15.08
CA ALA A 110 -44.16 9.24 -16.10
C ALA A 110 -45.05 8.37 -17.03
N ASP A 111 -44.57 7.20 -17.44
CA ASP A 111 -45.34 6.27 -18.27
C ASP A 111 -46.54 5.65 -17.53
N ASP A 112 -46.39 5.35 -16.25
CA ASP A 112 -47.49 4.87 -15.39
C ASP A 112 -48.55 5.95 -15.19
N ALA A 113 -48.13 7.20 -14.94
CA ALA A 113 -49.03 8.34 -14.83
C ALA A 113 -49.79 8.60 -16.14
N ALA A 114 -49.09 8.56 -17.29
CA ALA A 114 -49.70 8.70 -18.61
C ALA A 114 -50.73 7.58 -18.88
N ARG A 115 -50.41 6.33 -18.53
CA ARG A 115 -51.32 5.19 -18.67
C ARG A 115 -52.53 5.29 -17.73
N TRP A 116 -52.35 5.75 -16.50
CA TRP A 116 -53.46 5.99 -15.58
C TRP A 116 -54.39 7.07 -16.13
N ALA A 117 -53.84 8.19 -16.60
CA ALA A 117 -54.59 9.28 -17.19
C ALA A 117 -55.38 8.82 -18.43
N ALA A 118 -54.77 8.03 -19.32
CA ALA A 118 -55.44 7.48 -20.50
C ALA A 118 -56.62 6.55 -20.14
N ARG A 119 -56.51 5.77 -19.07
CA ARG A 119 -57.59 4.89 -18.60
C ARG A 119 -58.75 5.64 -17.95
N HIS A 120 -58.47 6.77 -17.28
CA HIS A 120 -59.47 7.52 -16.51
C HIS A 120 -59.89 8.84 -17.16
N ALA A 121 -59.41 9.14 -18.38
CA ALA A 121 -59.79 10.33 -19.14
C ALA A 121 -61.31 10.39 -19.42
N GLY A 122 -62.01 9.25 -19.43
CA GLY A 122 -63.47 9.19 -19.52
C GLY A 122 -64.20 9.52 -18.20
N ASP A 123 -63.60 9.18 -17.06
CA ASP A 123 -64.23 9.33 -15.73
C ASP A 123 -64.10 10.75 -15.17
N VAL A 124 -62.99 11.44 -15.46
CA VAL A 124 -62.77 12.83 -15.01
C VAL A 124 -63.70 13.83 -15.72
N VAL A 125 -64.16 13.51 -16.95
CA VAL A 125 -65.15 14.34 -17.69
C VAL A 125 -66.58 14.07 -17.22
N ALA A 126 -66.86 12.90 -16.62
CA ALA A 126 -68.18 12.55 -16.10
C ALA A 126 -68.45 13.04 -14.66
N GLY A 127 -67.42 13.52 -13.93
CA GLY A 127 -67.45 13.70 -12.47
C GLY A 127 -67.58 15.13 -11.91
N GLY A 128 -67.82 16.17 -12.71
CA GLY A 128 -68.05 17.53 -12.17
C GLY A 128 -68.86 18.36 -13.16
N TRP A 129 -69.92 19.08 -12.79
CA TRP A 129 -70.09 19.91 -11.61
C TRP A 129 -71.48 19.71 -10.98
N ARG A 130 -71.57 19.33 -9.70
CA ARG A 130 -72.75 19.64 -8.87
C ARG A 130 -72.39 20.83 -7.99
N SER A 131 -73.01 21.97 -8.25
CA SER A 131 -72.94 23.14 -7.38
C SER A 131 -73.63 22.81 -6.04
N PRO A 132 -73.07 23.25 -4.89
CA PRO A 132 -73.79 23.23 -3.63
C PRO A 132 -74.74 24.43 -3.57
N ASP A 133 -76.03 24.16 -3.33
CA ASP A 133 -77.02 25.17 -2.93
C ASP A 133 -76.88 25.53 -1.44
#